data_AF-A0A4V2W5H1-F1
#
_entry.id   AF-A0A4V2W5H1-F1
#
_cell.length_a   1.000
_cell.length_b   1.000
_cell.length_c   1.000
_cell.angle_alpha   90.00
_cell.angle_beta   90.00
_cell.angle_gamma   90.00
#
_symmetry.space_group_name_H-M   'P 1'
#
loop_
_entity.id
_entity.type
_entity.pdbx_description
1 polymer ?
#
loop_
_entity_poly.entity_id
_entity_poly.type
_entity_poly.pdbx_seq_one_letter_code
_entity_poly.pdbx_strand_id
1 'polypeptide(L)'
;MASPQRINPAPDKKQIAAVGLKTAMVILDKWGCTPEQAQAILQVSKASYYKFKKDPASASLTQDQLERLSYLLNIHGALRTLFENPENVYGFMSMKNHNPYFNGRAPIEVISGGSFGALYEVHKRVDALRGGQW
;
A
#
# COMPACT_ATOMS: atom_id res chain seq x y z
N MET A 1 7.85 43.28 -19.10
CA MET A 1 7.14 42.13 -19.69
C MET A 1 7.40 40.93 -18.79
N ALA A 2 6.38 40.42 -18.09
CA ALA A 2 6.50 39.23 -17.25
C ALA A 2 6.29 37.99 -18.13
N SER A 3 7.26 37.07 -18.12
CA SER A 3 7.15 35.78 -18.80
C SER A 3 6.01 34.96 -18.17
N PRO A 4 5.15 34.29 -18.96
CA PRO A 4 4.10 33.48 -18.39
C PRO A 4 4.70 32.29 -17.65
N GLN A 5 4.40 32.18 -16.36
CA GLN A 5 4.66 30.95 -15.60
C GLN A 5 3.94 29.80 -16.30
N ARG A 6 4.71 28.80 -16.75
CA ARG A 6 4.14 27.56 -17.27
C ARG A 6 3.44 26.86 -16.11
N ILE A 7 2.11 26.89 -16.11
CA ILE A 7 1.32 26.04 -15.23
C ILE A 7 1.52 24.62 -15.75
N ASN A 8 2.32 23.81 -15.05
CA ASN A 8 2.39 22.39 -15.35
C ASN A 8 0.98 21.81 -15.16
N PRO A 9 0.40 21.15 -16.18
CA PRO A 9 -0.90 20.52 -16.01
C PRO A 9 -0.81 19.48 -14.89
N ALA A 10 -1.89 19.36 -14.11
CA ALA A 10 -1.97 18.32 -13.09
C ALA A 10 -1.66 16.96 -13.71
N PRO A 11 -0.89 16.09 -13.03
CA PRO A 11 -0.48 14.80 -13.60
C PRO A 11 -1.71 13.97 -14.00
N ASP A 12 -1.60 13.30 -15.15
CA ASP A 12 -2.65 12.43 -15.68
C ASP A 12 -3.02 11.35 -14.65
N LYS A 13 -4.31 11.02 -14.51
CA LYS A 13 -4.82 9.97 -13.63
C LYS A 13 -4.08 8.64 -13.86
N LYS A 14 -3.74 8.33 -15.11
CA LYS A 14 -2.97 7.12 -15.45
C LYS A 14 -1.55 7.17 -14.88
N GLN A 15 -0.91 8.33 -14.93
CA GLN A 15 0.43 8.52 -14.35
C GLN A 15 0.39 8.42 -12.83
N ILE A 16 -0.62 9.00 -12.17
CA ILE A 16 -0.83 8.86 -10.72
C ILE A 16 -1.02 7.39 -10.34
N ALA A 17 -1.87 6.66 -11.07
CA ALA A 17 -2.11 5.24 -10.83
C ALA A 17 -0.83 4.41 -10.98
N ALA A 18 -0.02 4.68 -12.02
CA ALA A 18 1.25 4.00 -12.25
C ALA A 18 2.26 4.25 -11.12
N VAL A 19 2.37 5.50 -10.64
CA VAL A 19 3.23 5.86 -9.50
C VAL A 19 2.73 5.21 -8.21
N GLY A 20 1.41 5.22 -7.98
CA GLY A 20 0.78 4.57 -6.83
C GLY A 20 1.04 3.06 -6.81
N LEU A 21 0.87 2.40 -7.95
CA LEU A 21 1.15 0.97 -8.11
C LEU A 21 2.61 0.63 -7.84
N LYS A 22 3.53 1.38 -8.46
CA LYS A 22 4.98 1.22 -8.23
C LYS A 22 5.31 1.36 -6.74
N THR A 23 4.76 2.38 -6.10
CA THR A 23 5.02 2.67 -4.68
C THR A 23 4.46 1.56 -3.78
N ALA A 24 3.24 1.10 -4.02
CA ALA A 24 2.64 0.01 -3.26
C ALA A 24 3.43 -1.29 -3.42
N MET A 25 3.92 -1.63 -4.62
CA MET A 25 4.76 -2.80 -4.83
C MET A 25 6.08 -2.73 -4.03
N VAL A 26 6.71 -1.56 -3.96
CA VAL A 26 7.91 -1.36 -3.14
C VAL A 26 7.60 -1.48 -1.65
N ILE A 27 6.46 -0.95 -1.20
CA ILE A 27 6.03 -1.06 0.19
C ILE A 27 5.80 -2.53 0.58
N LEU A 28 5.08 -3.28 -0.25
CA LEU A 28 4.83 -4.70 -0.02
C LEU A 28 6.13 -5.50 0.04
N ASP A 29 7.08 -5.23 -0.86
CA ASP A 29 8.42 -5.83 -0.85
C ASP A 29 9.16 -5.54 0.47
N LYS A 30 9.14 -4.29 0.93
CA LYS A 30 9.75 -3.89 2.21
C LYS A 30 9.04 -4.43 3.45
N TRP A 31 7.75 -4.76 3.36
CA TRP A 31 7.01 -5.48 4.40
C TRP A 31 7.26 -7.00 4.35
N GLY A 32 8.11 -7.47 3.43
CA GLY A 32 8.49 -8.87 3.32
C GLY A 32 7.45 -9.74 2.59
N CYS A 33 6.54 -9.15 1.81
CA CYS A 33 5.61 -9.95 1.01
C CYS A 33 6.34 -10.81 -0.03
N THR A 34 5.92 -12.06 -0.15
CA THR A 34 6.25 -12.85 -1.34
C THR A 34 5.52 -12.29 -2.57
N PRO A 35 6.00 -12.58 -3.79
CA PRO A 35 5.27 -12.23 -5.01
C PRO A 35 3.82 -12.71 -5.03
N GLU A 36 3.55 -13.90 -4.49
CA GLU A 36 2.22 -14.51 -4.44
C GLU A 36 1.30 -13.75 -3.48
N GLN A 37 1.81 -13.34 -2.32
CA GLN A 37 1.06 -12.50 -1.37
C GLN A 37 0.75 -11.14 -1.99
N ALA A 38 1.74 -10.51 -2.65
CA ALA A 38 1.52 -9.23 -3.31
C ALA A 38 0.48 -9.32 -4.44
N GLN A 39 0.50 -10.40 -5.24
CA GLN A 39 -0.52 -10.69 -6.25
C GLN A 39 -1.92 -10.80 -5.64
N ALA A 40 -2.06 -11.55 -4.55
CA ALA A 40 -3.32 -11.73 -3.85
C ALA A 40 -3.84 -10.41 -3.25
N ILE A 41 -2.98 -9.64 -2.58
CA ILE A 41 -3.34 -8.35 -1.97
C ILE A 41 -3.80 -7.35 -3.05
N LEU A 42 -3.08 -7.28 -4.17
CA LEU A 42 -3.35 -6.36 -5.26
C LEU A 42 -4.43 -6.87 -6.24
N GLN A 43 -4.93 -8.10 -6.09
CA GLN A 43 -5.86 -8.74 -7.03
C GLN A 43 -5.38 -8.68 -8.49
N VAL A 44 -4.11 -9.02 -8.70
CA VAL A 44 -3.50 -9.08 -10.04
C VAL A 44 -3.03 -10.50 -10.34
N SER A 45 -3.16 -10.92 -11.60
CA SER A 45 -2.59 -12.18 -12.06
C SER A 45 -1.06 -12.14 -11.97
N LYS A 46 -0.43 -13.32 -11.92
CA LYS A 46 1.04 -13.45 -11.99
C LYS A 46 1.63 -12.71 -13.19
N ALA A 47 1.03 -12.86 -14.37
CA ALA A 47 1.48 -12.19 -15.59
C ALA A 47 1.39 -10.67 -15.48
N SER A 48 0.26 -10.14 -14.98
CA SER A 48 0.07 -8.71 -14.75
C SER A 48 1.04 -8.17 -13.71
N TYR A 49 1.27 -8.90 -12.61
CA TYR A 49 2.21 -8.50 -11.57
C TYR A 49 3.63 -8.28 -12.12
N TYR A 50 4.18 -9.24 -12.85
CA TYR A 50 5.52 -9.09 -13.43
C TYR A 50 5.58 -8.06 -14.55
N LYS A 51 4.51 -7.93 -15.36
CA LYS A 51 4.39 -6.87 -16.36
C LYS A 51 4.43 -5.49 -15.68
N PHE A 52 3.63 -5.27 -14.66
CA PHE A 52 3.54 -4.00 -13.95
C PHE A 52 4.80 -3.69 -13.15
N LYS A 53 5.48 -4.71 -12.60
CA LYS A 53 6.77 -4.52 -11.94
C LYS A 53 7.85 -4.02 -12.92
N LYS A 54 7.81 -4.45 -14.18
CA LYS A 54 8.71 -3.98 -15.24
C LYS A 54 8.29 -2.64 -15.83
N ASP A 55 6.99 -2.45 -16.07
CA ASP A 55 6.41 -1.25 -16.67
C ASP A 55 5.08 -0.88 -15.98
N PRO A 56 5.14 -0.09 -14.88
CA PRO A 56 3.94 0.34 -14.16
C PRO A 56 3.01 1.21 -15.01
N ALA A 57 3.52 1.94 -16.01
CA ALA A 57 2.72 2.81 -16.87
C ALA A 57 1.81 2.02 -17.83
N SER A 58 2.11 0.73 -18.05
CA SER A 58 1.26 -0.18 -18.80
C SER A 58 0.02 -0.66 -18.03
N ALA A 59 -0.08 -0.36 -16.73
CA ALA A 59 -1.18 -0.81 -15.91
C ALA A 59 -2.50 -0.13 -16.28
N SER A 60 -3.54 -0.93 -16.41
CA SER A 60 -4.93 -0.49 -16.47
C SER A 60 -5.64 -1.12 -15.28
N LEU A 61 -5.73 -0.35 -14.19
CA LEU A 61 -6.25 -0.84 -12.92
C LEU A 61 -7.76 -0.69 -12.83
N THR A 62 -8.41 -1.64 -12.17
CA THR A 62 -9.83 -1.53 -11.80
C THR A 62 -10.00 -0.60 -10.60
N GLN A 63 -11.24 -0.19 -10.32
CA GLN A 63 -11.56 0.61 -9.14
C GLN A 63 -11.16 -0.10 -7.82
N ASP A 64 -11.45 -1.40 -7.69
CA ASP A 64 -11.03 -2.22 -6.53
C ASP A 64 -9.51 -2.19 -6.35
N GLN A 65 -8.74 -2.31 -7.44
CA GLN A 65 -7.29 -2.25 -7.39
C GLN A 65 -6.78 -0.87 -6.95
N LEU A 66 -7.38 0.21 -7.45
CA LEU A 66 -7.05 1.58 -7.03
C LEU A 66 -7.35 1.83 -5.55
N GLU A 67 -8.44 1.26 -5.02
CA GLU A 67 -8.78 1.34 -3.60
C GLU A 67 -7.78 0.56 -2.74
N ARG A 68 -7.38 -0.64 -3.17
CA ARG A 68 -6.32 -1.41 -2.51
C ARG A 68 -5.01 -0.65 -2.46
N LEU A 69 -4.61 0.00 -3.56
CA LEU A 69 -3.44 0.87 -3.56
C LEU A 69 -3.56 1.99 -2.54
N SER A 70 -4.73 2.65 -2.50
CA SER A 70 -4.98 3.73 -1.54
C SER A 70 -4.82 3.26 -0.09
N TYR A 71 -5.36 2.09 0.28
CA TYR A 71 -5.19 1.54 1.63
C TYR A 71 -3.75 1.21 1.96
N LEU A 72 -3.00 0.59 1.04
CA LEU A 72 -1.59 0.27 1.27
C LEU A 72 -0.75 1.54 1.49
N LEU A 73 -0.98 2.57 0.68
CA LEU A 73 -0.31 3.85 0.80
C LEU A 73 -0.68 4.56 2.10
N ASN A 74 -1.95 4.53 2.50
CA ASN A 74 -2.41 5.14 3.75
C ASN A 74 -1.89 4.43 4.99
N ILE A 75 -1.85 3.08 4.99
CA ILE A 75 -1.20 2.30 6.06
C ILE A 75 0.25 2.76 6.22
N HIS A 76 1.01 2.80 5.12
CA HIS A 76 2.39 3.23 5.17
C HIS A 76 2.54 4.70 5.62
N GLY A 77 1.68 5.59 5.15
CA GLY A 77 1.66 7.00 5.57
C GLY A 77 1.35 7.18 7.05
N ALA A 78 0.45 6.37 7.61
CA ALA A 78 0.16 6.34 9.03
C ALA A 78 1.38 5.86 9.84
N LEU A 79 2.02 4.76 9.44
CA LEU A 79 3.24 4.26 10.08
C LEU A 79 4.37 5.29 10.06
N ARG A 80 4.53 6.03 8.96
CA ARG A 80 5.50 7.13 8.84
C ARG A 80 5.21 8.32 9.75
N THR A 81 3.98 8.47 10.23
CA THR A 81 3.63 9.50 11.21
C THR A 81 3.87 8.99 12.64
N LEU A 82 3.69 7.68 12.86
CA LEU A 82 3.83 7.04 14.17
C LEU A 82 5.30 6.79 14.57
N PHE A 83 6.16 6.50 13.60
CA PHE A 83 7.53 6.10 13.87
C PHE A 83 8.54 7.04 13.22
N GLU A 84 9.54 7.44 14.01
CA GLU A 84 10.65 8.27 13.55
C GLU A 84 11.73 7.44 12.84
N ASN A 85 11.86 6.16 13.18
CA ASN A 85 12.89 5.28 12.62
C ASN A 85 12.34 4.41 11.45
N PRO A 86 13.08 4.26 10.34
CA PRO A 86 12.65 3.47 9.19
C PRO A 86 12.40 1.98 9.51
N GLU A 87 13.16 1.40 10.45
CA GLU A 87 13.04 0.01 10.86
C GLU A 87 11.61 -0.30 11.33
N ASN A 88 11.02 0.56 12.17
CA ASN A 88 9.65 0.38 12.65
C ASN A 88 8.61 0.71 11.57
N VAL A 89 8.86 1.69 10.70
CA VAL A 89 7.96 2.04 9.60
C VAL A 89 7.73 0.84 8.66
N TYR A 90 8.78 0.09 8.35
CA TYR A 90 8.69 -1.08 7.49
C TYR A 90 8.49 -2.39 8.27
N GLY A 91 9.00 -2.49 9.49
CA GLY A 91 8.92 -3.68 10.32
C GLY A 91 7.54 -3.93 10.93
N PHE A 92 6.76 -2.88 11.20
CA PHE A 92 5.46 -3.02 11.89
C PHE A 92 4.53 -4.05 11.23
N MET A 93 4.45 -4.03 9.90
CA MET A 93 3.55 -4.92 9.17
C MET A 93 3.97 -6.39 9.25
N SER A 94 5.27 -6.66 9.49
CA SER A 94 5.84 -8.01 9.59
C SER A 94 5.94 -8.50 11.04
N MET A 95 5.80 -7.61 12.03
CA MET A 95 5.85 -7.96 13.45
C MET A 95 4.55 -8.62 13.91
N LYS A 96 4.69 -9.68 14.72
CA LYS A 96 3.56 -10.36 15.37
C LYS A 96 2.81 -9.36 16.27
N ASN A 97 1.50 -9.24 16.08
CA ASN A 97 0.67 -8.30 16.81
C ASN A 97 -0.30 -9.07 17.71
N HIS A 98 -0.26 -8.77 19.01
CA HIS A 98 -1.06 -9.45 20.03
C HIS A 98 -2.35 -8.71 20.37
N ASN A 99 -2.67 -7.60 19.69
CA ASN A 99 -3.98 -6.97 19.84
C ASN A 99 -5.08 -7.95 19.39
N PRO A 100 -6.28 -7.91 20.00
CA PRO A 100 -7.31 -8.95 19.83
C PRO A 100 -7.67 -9.29 18.39
N TYR A 101 -7.67 -8.30 17.49
CA TYR A 101 -7.97 -8.52 16.07
C TYR A 101 -6.92 -9.36 15.35
N PHE A 102 -5.65 -9.15 15.65
CA PHE A 102 -4.55 -9.83 14.98
C PHE A 102 -4.32 -11.23 15.55
N ASN A 103 -4.72 -11.47 16.82
CA ASN A 103 -4.66 -12.78 17.47
C ASN A 103 -3.28 -13.45 17.33
N GLY A 104 -2.22 -12.68 17.58
CA GLY A 104 -0.83 -13.11 17.47
C GLY A 104 -0.28 -13.17 16.04
N ARG A 105 -1.05 -12.81 15.01
CA ARG A 105 -0.57 -12.71 13.63
C ARG A 105 0.05 -11.34 13.36
N ALA A 106 0.96 -11.28 12.41
CA ALA A 106 1.42 -10.03 11.84
C ALA A 106 0.34 -9.43 10.92
N PRO A 107 0.23 -8.09 10.82
CA PRO A 107 -0.70 -7.45 9.90
C PRO A 107 -0.59 -7.97 8.45
N ILE A 108 0.63 -8.24 7.98
CA ILE A 108 0.86 -8.76 6.64
C ILE A 108 0.26 -10.16 6.44
N GLU A 109 0.31 -11.01 7.46
CA GLU A 109 -0.29 -12.35 7.41
C GLU A 109 -1.82 -12.26 7.28
N VAL A 110 -2.44 -11.25 7.88
CA VAL A 110 -3.90 -11.02 7.83
C VAL A 110 -4.35 -10.61 6.43
N ILE A 111 -3.62 -9.71 5.75
CA ILE A 111 -4.01 -9.22 4.42
C ILE A 111 -3.56 -10.11 3.27
N SER A 112 -2.60 -11.01 3.50
CA SER A 112 -2.00 -11.89 2.48
C SER A 112 -2.98 -12.81 1.75
N GLY A 113 -4.17 -13.05 2.31
CA GLY A 113 -5.25 -13.79 1.65
C GLY A 113 -6.00 -13.01 0.56
N GLY A 114 -5.71 -11.71 0.38
CA GLY A 114 -6.34 -10.87 -0.64
C GLY A 114 -7.74 -10.33 -0.28
N SER A 115 -8.27 -10.67 0.90
CA SER A 115 -9.56 -10.17 1.39
C SER A 115 -9.53 -8.64 1.50
N PHE A 116 -10.47 -7.99 0.81
CA PHE A 116 -10.62 -6.54 0.88
C PHE A 116 -11.01 -6.08 2.30
N GLY A 117 -11.93 -6.81 2.95
CA GLY A 117 -12.34 -6.52 4.32
C GLY A 117 -11.18 -6.62 5.31
N ALA A 118 -10.29 -7.59 5.14
CA ALA A 118 -9.08 -7.70 5.96
C ALA A 118 -8.13 -6.51 5.74
N LEU A 119 -7.91 -6.10 4.49
CA LEU A 119 -7.10 -4.91 4.18
C LEU A 119 -7.69 -3.64 4.78
N TYR A 120 -9.00 -3.44 4.63
CA TYR A 120 -9.71 -2.31 5.21
C TYR A 120 -9.59 -2.29 6.74
N GLU A 121 -9.83 -3.43 7.40
CA GLU A 121 -9.76 -3.52 8.85
C GLU A 121 -8.34 -3.20 9.33
N VAL A 122 -7.29 -3.72 8.69
CA VAL A 122 -5.89 -3.40 9.01
C VAL A 122 -5.56 -1.92 8.77
N HIS A 123 -6.09 -1.31 7.71
CA HIS A 123 -5.94 0.13 7.48
C HIS A 123 -6.58 0.95 8.61
N LYS A 124 -7.87 0.71 8.88
CA LYS A 124 -8.59 1.34 9.99
C LYS A 124 -7.82 1.17 11.29
N ARG A 125 -7.17 0.01 11.43
CA ARG A 125 -6.39 -0.31 12.60
C ARG A 125 -5.19 0.60 12.80
N VAL A 126 -4.33 0.62 11.80
CA VAL A 126 -3.09 1.40 11.83
C VAL A 126 -3.40 2.89 11.92
N ASP A 127 -4.48 3.35 11.28
CA ASP A 127 -4.90 4.75 11.35
C ASP A 127 -5.34 5.16 12.77
N ALA A 128 -6.09 4.31 13.48
CA ALA A 128 -6.53 4.58 14.86
C ALA A 128 -5.37 4.80 15.85
N LEU A 129 -4.21 4.16 15.60
CA LEU A 129 -3.01 4.37 16.42
C LEU A 129 -2.54 5.84 16.38
N ARG A 130 -2.77 6.56 15.28
CA ARG A 130 -2.40 7.99 15.15
C ARG A 130 -3.18 8.88 16.12
N GLY A 131 -4.40 8.49 16.47
CA GLY A 131 -5.27 9.22 17.39
C GLY A 131 -5.15 8.79 18.85
N GLY A 132 -4.24 7.85 19.17
CA GLY A 132 -4.15 7.24 20.49
C GLY A 132 -5.39 6.42 20.87
N GLN A 133 -6.14 5.93 19.88
CA GLN A 133 -7.42 5.25 20.07
C GLN A 133 -7.27 3.72 20.13
N TRP A 134 -6.11 3.21 20.57
CA TRP A 134 -5.92 1.78 20.81
C TRP A 134 -4.79 1.38 21.74
#